data_AF-C9ZF87-F1
#
_entry.id   AF-C9ZF87-F1
#
_cell.length_a   1.000
_cell.length_b   1.000
_cell.length_c   1.000
_cell.angle_alpha   90.00
_cell.angle_beta   90.00
_cell.angle_gamma   90.00
#
_symmetry.space_group_name_H-M   'P 1'
#
loop_
_entity.id
_entity.type
_entity.pdbx_description
1 polymer ?
#
loop_
_entity_poly.entity_id
_entity_poly.type
_entity_poly.pdbx_seq_one_letter_code
_entity_poly.pdbx_strand_id
1 'polypeptide(L)'
;MEGAPGFQVDVVTNYTVGDSIIPGTESMTAKAQAIAVIQPRCDFALDADPKKPVSLDCDGVPVDIDPGNFDPDNLPDASVMFSVYLAK
;
A
#
# COMPACT_ATOMS: atom_id res chain seq x y z
N MET A 1 -10.42 -2.97 13.28
CA MET A 1 -9.08 -3.58 13.24
C MET A 1 -8.78 -3.87 11.79
N GLU A 2 -8.21 -2.94 11.03
CA GLU A 2 -7.77 -3.21 9.66
C GLU A 2 -6.46 -2.48 9.43
N GLY A 3 -5.40 -3.24 9.21
CA GLY A 3 -4.15 -2.71 8.67
C GLY A 3 -4.38 -2.33 7.22
N ALA A 4 -3.66 -1.31 6.75
CA ALA A 4 -3.82 -0.84 5.39
C ALA A 4 -3.51 -1.97 4.38
N PRO A 5 -4.23 -2.07 3.25
CA PRO A 5 -4.05 -3.15 2.30
C PRO A 5 -2.61 -3.17 1.79
N GLY A 6 -2.05 -4.36 1.58
CA GLY A 6 -0.66 -4.49 1.16
C GLY A 6 -0.40 -5.74 0.33
N PHE A 7 0.72 -5.72 -0.39
CA PHE A 7 1.22 -6.83 -1.18
C PHE A 7 2.44 -7.43 -0.51
N GLN A 8 2.42 -8.74 -0.27
CA GLN A 8 3.58 -9.48 0.23
C GLN A 8 4.29 -10.17 -0.93
N VAL A 9 5.61 -10.01 -0.98
CA VAL A 9 6.49 -10.69 -1.92
C VAL A 9 7.43 -11.60 -1.13
N ASP A 10 7.45 -12.86 -1.51
CA ASP A 10 8.37 -13.87 -0.98
C ASP A 10 9.31 -14.34 -2.10
N VAL A 11 10.61 -14.24 -1.85
CA VAL A 11 11.66 -14.71 -2.76
C VAL A 11 12.36 -15.89 -2.13
N VAL A 12 12.48 -16.98 -2.89
CA VAL A 12 13.25 -18.17 -2.49
C VAL A 12 14.25 -18.47 -3.58
N THR A 13 15.52 -18.66 -3.23
CA THR A 13 16.52 -19.08 -4.21
C THR A 13 16.20 -20.50 -4.69
N ASN A 14 16.36 -20.74 -5.99
CA ASN A 14 16.22 -22.08 -6.59
C ASN A 14 17.49 -22.94 -6.43
N TYR A 15 18.47 -22.44 -5.68
CA TYR A 15 19.69 -23.14 -5.29
C TYR A 15 19.92 -22.97 -3.78
N THR A 16 20.70 -23.87 -3.19
CA THR A 16 21.04 -23.81 -1.77
C THR A 16 22.05 -22.70 -1.51
N VAL A 17 22.18 -22.26 -0.26
CA VAL A 17 23.17 -21.22 0.13
C VAL A 17 24.62 -21.64 -0.13
N GLY A 18 24.86 -22.92 -0.47
CA GLY A 18 26.16 -23.47 -0.83
C GLY A 18 26.96 -23.89 0.40
N ASP A 19 28.29 -24.02 0.23
CA ASP A 19 29.21 -24.36 1.29
C ASP A 19 29.19 -23.27 2.37
N SER A 20 28.50 -23.58 3.46
CA SER A 20 28.30 -22.67 4.59
C SER A 20 29.24 -23.04 5.73
N ILE A 21 29.74 -22.03 6.42
CA ILE A 21 30.51 -22.22 7.65
C ILE A 21 29.61 -22.74 8.79
N ILE A 22 28.29 -22.53 8.69
CA ILE A 22 27.32 -23.01 9.67
C ILE A 22 26.89 -24.44 9.30
N PRO A 23 27.25 -25.45 10.10
CA PRO A 23 26.92 -26.84 9.80
C PRO A 23 25.41 -27.07 9.69
N GLY A 24 25.00 -27.83 8.68
CA GLY A 24 23.61 -28.19 8.43
C GLY A 24 22.82 -27.18 7.57
N THR A 25 23.44 -26.06 7.18
CA THR A 25 22.79 -25.06 6.31
C THR A 25 23.09 -25.24 4.82
N GLU A 26 23.96 -26.17 4.45
CA GLU A 26 24.46 -26.39 3.09
C GLU A 26 23.35 -26.82 2.11
N SER A 27 22.28 -27.39 2.65
CA SER A 27 21.08 -27.82 1.93
C SER A 27 19.93 -26.81 1.97
N MET A 28 20.08 -25.69 2.68
CA MET A 28 19.02 -24.69 2.86
C MET A 28 19.00 -23.70 1.69
N THR A 29 17.82 -23.22 1.32
CA THR A 29 17.66 -22.11 0.35
C THR A 29 17.52 -20.77 1.08
N ALA A 30 18.01 -19.70 0.46
CA ALA A 30 17.83 -18.36 1.00
C ALA A 30 16.39 -17.89 0.77
N LYS A 31 15.84 -17.19 1.77
CA LYS A 31 14.50 -16.60 1.73
C LYS A 31 14.61 -15.10 2.01
N ALA A 32 13.84 -14.31 1.28
CA ALA A 32 13.64 -12.90 1.55
C ALA A 32 12.16 -12.56 1.44
N GLN A 33 11.68 -11.66 2.29
CA GLN A 33 10.31 -11.20 2.32
C GLN A 33 10.28 -9.68 2.28
N ALA A 34 9.31 -9.13 1.56
CA ALA A 34 9.03 -7.71 1.52
C ALA A 34 7.51 -7.48 1.50
N ILE A 35 7.04 -6.49 2.25
CA ILE A 35 5.62 -6.12 2.28
C ILE A 35 5.50 -4.68 1.79
N ALA A 36 4.75 -4.44 0.72
CA ALA A 36 4.37 -3.10 0.29
C ALA A 36 3.00 -2.76 0.86
N VAL A 37 2.91 -1.70 1.65
CA VAL A 37 1.66 -1.23 2.27
C VAL A 37 1.14 -0.02 1.49
N ILE A 38 -0.16 -0.03 1.19
CA ILE A 38 -0.89 1.09 0.57
C ILE A 38 -1.58 1.86 1.68
N GLN A 39 -1.13 3.08 1.96
CA GLN A 39 -1.72 3.93 2.98
C GLN A 39 -2.50 5.09 2.34
N PRO A 40 -3.76 5.32 2.75
CA PRO A 40 -4.50 6.51 2.32
C PRO A 40 -3.80 7.78 2.83
N ARG A 41 -3.73 8.79 1.96
CA ARG A 41 -3.16 10.12 2.25
C ARG A 41 -4.21 11.15 2.63
N CYS A 42 -5.47 10.86 2.32
CA CYS A 42 -6.56 11.80 2.45
C CYS A 42 -7.22 11.70 3.82
N ASP A 43 -7.38 12.85 4.46
CA ASP A 43 -8.21 13.03 5.64
C ASP A 43 -9.60 13.54 5.24
N PHE A 44 -10.63 13.09 5.97
CA PHE A 44 -12.01 13.50 5.75
C PHE A 44 -12.82 13.51 7.04
N ALA A 45 -13.89 14.30 7.05
CA ALA A 45 -14.80 14.39 8.19
C ALA A 45 -15.65 13.11 8.30
N LEU A 46 -15.57 12.42 9.45
CA LEU A 46 -16.26 11.15 9.69
C LEU A 46 -17.80 11.28 9.75
N ASP A 47 -18.30 12.50 9.94
CA ASP A 47 -19.72 12.84 9.95
C ASP A 47 -20.22 13.37 8.59
N ALA A 48 -19.38 13.34 7.55
CA ALA A 48 -19.77 13.75 6.21
C ALA A 48 -20.89 12.84 5.66
N ASP A 49 -21.90 13.48 5.07
CA ASP A 49 -22.98 12.77 4.38
C ASP A 49 -22.43 12.19 3.06
N PRO A 50 -22.40 10.86 2.89
CA PRO A 50 -21.82 10.21 1.71
C PRO A 50 -22.58 10.50 0.40
N LYS A 51 -23.73 11.18 0.48
CA LYS A 51 -24.51 11.61 -0.70
C LYS A 51 -24.25 13.05 -1.12
N LYS A 52 -23.45 13.80 -0.36
CA LYS A 52 -23.12 15.20 -0.66
C LYS A 52 -21.71 15.33 -1.19
N PRO A 53 -21.41 16.40 -1.94
CA PRO A 53 -20.04 16.73 -2.29
C PRO A 53 -19.18 16.87 -1.04
N VAL A 54 -17.99 16.27 -1.08
CA VAL A 54 -17.01 16.31 0.00
C VAL A 54 -15.68 16.82 -0.54
N SER A 55 -14.97 17.57 0.30
CA SER A 55 -13.60 17.99 0.03
C SER A 55 -12.68 17.19 0.94
N LEU A 56 -11.72 16.49 0.35
CA LEU A 56 -10.70 15.69 1.02
C LEU A 56 -9.39 16.48 1.04
N ASP A 57 -8.67 16.45 2.15
CA ASP A 57 -7.31 16.99 2.21
C ASP A 57 -6.30 15.83 2.11
N CYS A 58 -5.64 15.71 0.96
CA CYS A 58 -4.65 14.68 0.69
C CYS A 58 -3.24 15.28 0.77
N ASP A 59 -2.69 15.36 1.99
CA ASP A 59 -1.39 16.00 2.29
C ASP A 59 -1.24 17.44 1.74
N GLY A 60 -2.27 18.28 1.94
CA GLY A 60 -2.31 19.67 1.48
C GLY A 60 -2.79 19.84 0.04
N VAL A 61 -3.17 18.75 -0.63
CA VAL A 61 -3.82 18.77 -1.93
C VAL A 61 -5.33 18.60 -1.74
N PRO A 62 -6.14 19.63 -1.98
CA PRO A 62 -7.60 19.51 -1.89
C PRO A 62 -8.12 18.68 -3.06
N VAL A 63 -8.95 17.69 -2.75
CA VAL A 63 -9.62 16.81 -3.73
C VAL A 63 -11.13 16.85 -3.47
N ASP A 64 -11.87 17.43 -4.42
CA ASP A 64 -13.33 17.53 -4.33
C ASP A 64 -13.99 16.35 -5.05
N ILE A 65 -14.86 15.63 -4.34
CA ILE A 65 -15.62 14.50 -4.88
C ILE A 65 -17.11 14.82 -4.74
N ASP A 66 -17.83 14.82 -5.87
CA ASP A 66 -19.29 14.91 -5.91
C ASP A 66 -19.91 13.54 -6.26
N PRO A 67 -20.52 12.84 -5.30
CA PRO A 67 -21.18 11.55 -5.55
C PRO A 67 -22.36 11.63 -6.53
N GLY A 68 -23.00 12.80 -6.66
CA GLY A 68 -24.14 13.02 -7.55
C GLY A 68 -23.76 13.26 -9.01
N ASN A 69 -22.50 13.62 -9.27
CA ASN A 69 -21.94 13.88 -10.60
C ASN A 69 -20.53 13.28 -10.72
N PHE A 70 -20.41 12.01 -10.32
CA PHE A 70 -19.12 11.33 -10.30
C PHE A 70 -18.66 10.96 -11.71
N ASP A 71 -17.44 11.39 -12.06
CA ASP A 71 -16.76 11.04 -13.29
C ASP A 71 -15.35 10.52 -12.95
N PRO A 72 -15.04 9.24 -13.24
CA PRO A 72 -13.76 8.64 -12.91
C PRO A 72 -12.57 9.30 -13.60
N ASP A 73 -12.76 9.97 -14.74
CA ASP A 73 -11.68 10.64 -15.47
C ASP A 73 -11.24 11.94 -14.77
N ASN A 74 -12.05 12.48 -13.85
CA ASN A 74 -11.72 13.67 -13.06
C ASN A 74 -11.00 13.33 -11.74
N LEU A 75 -10.77 12.05 -11.45
CA LEU A 75 -10.00 11.65 -10.29
C LEU A 75 -8.52 12.04 -10.45
N PRO A 76 -7.88 12.53 -9.37
CA PRO A 76 -6.45 12.73 -9.38
C PRO A 76 -5.72 11.39 -9.51
N ASP A 77 -4.44 11.45 -9.88
CA ASP A 77 -3.59 10.26 -9.90
C ASP A 77 -3.63 9.54 -8.54
N ALA A 78 -3.57 8.21 -8.56
CA ALA A 78 -3.63 7.40 -7.34
C ALA A 78 -2.53 7.77 -6.32
N SER A 79 -1.37 8.27 -6.78
CA SER A 79 -0.30 8.76 -5.91
C SER A 79 -0.65 10.00 -5.09
N VAL A 80 -1.67 10.76 -5.49
CA VAL A 80 -2.20 11.88 -4.70
C VAL A 80 -3.02 11.35 -3.53
N MET A 81 -3.81 10.30 -3.74
CA MET A 81 -4.71 9.75 -2.73
C MET A 81 -4.08 8.68 -1.85
N PHE A 82 -3.04 8.01 -2.34
CA PHE A 82 -2.41 6.87 -1.70
C PHE A 82 -0.89 6.99 -1.72
N SER A 83 -0.26 6.55 -0.64
CA SER A 83 1.18 6.36 -0.53
C SER A 83 1.49 4.88 -0.49
N VAL A 84 2.62 4.49 -1.08
CA VAL A 84 3.13 3.11 -1.04
C VAL A 84 4.48 3.12 -0.37
N TYR A 85 4.64 2.31 0.68
CA TYR A 85 5.93 2.14 1.36
C TYR A 85 6.17 0.68 1.72
N LEU A 86 7.44 0.32 1.87
CA LEU A 86 7.82 -1.00 2.33
C LEU A 86 7.68 -1.07 3.85
N ALA A 87 6.79 -1.92 4.33
CA ALA A 87 6.73 -2.32 5.72
C ALA A 87 7.77 -3.40 6.00
N LYS A 88 8.37 -3.32 7.18
CA LYS A 88 9.41 -4.22 7.66
C LYS A 88 8.81 -5.40 8.42
#